data_AF-A0A8X6MPL5-F1
#
_entry.id   AF-A0A8X6MPL5-F1
#
_cell.length_a   1.000
_cell.length_b   1.000
_cell.length_c   1.000
_cell.angle_alpha   90.00
_cell.angle_beta   90.00
_cell.angle_gamma   90.00
#
_symmetry.space_group_name_H-M   'P 1'
#
loop_
_entity.id
_entity.type
_entity.pdbx_description
1 polymer ?
#
loop_
_entity_poly.entity_id
_entity_poly.type
_entity_poly.pdbx_seq_one_letter_code
_entity_poly.pdbx_strand_id
1 'polypeptide(L)'
;MASNRYFINKLNDSVGAFVEIPKIDIKNLCMRYVEYIFSQKSTKDQVDGGLYVGSSGIGYMCYYLSQHQQFTEKKQEFLEKSLYYMKQSLDDANLPRNRDMLSAFLLGGSGTYAVAAALMKALGKEKESGVYLQQYISFGDMCVDPDYLGIGSDELLVGRAGYLCGVLFLQKIFGSEVVPEQLIDTLCTATVQSGVKYAKRNRSPCPLMYAYYEEEYLGAAHGLSSILQMLLSFPSFLQKRPDVEQLIKECVDYILTLQTASGNFPSSVDEIDKPRPIQHELVHWCHGAPVKFYYGISNKLK
;
A
#
# COMPACT_ATOMS: atom_id res chain seq x y z
N MET A 1 -8.34 24.54 -25.56
CA MET A 1 -7.47 23.35 -25.69
C MET A 1 -7.42 22.70 -24.32
N ALA A 2 -7.82 21.43 -24.19
CA ALA A 2 -7.69 20.72 -22.91
C ALA A 2 -6.20 20.61 -22.56
N SER A 3 -5.83 20.93 -21.32
CA SER A 3 -4.44 20.84 -20.86
C SER A 3 -4.02 19.37 -20.74
N ASN A 4 -2.80 19.05 -21.17
CA ASN A 4 -2.20 17.73 -20.96
C ASN A 4 -2.07 17.43 -19.46
N ARG A 5 -2.07 16.15 -19.08
CA ARG A 5 -1.88 15.69 -17.69
C ARG A 5 -0.42 15.71 -17.20
N TYR A 6 0.51 16.21 -18.01
CA TYR A 6 1.94 16.21 -17.71
C TYR A 6 2.63 17.49 -18.15
N PHE A 7 3.74 17.81 -17.50
CA PHE A 7 4.70 18.81 -17.98
C PHE A 7 5.73 18.15 -18.90
N ILE A 8 6.19 18.88 -19.91
CA ILE A 8 7.29 18.41 -20.76
C ILE A 8 8.56 18.31 -19.90
N ASN A 9 9.13 17.11 -19.80
CA ASN A 9 10.41 16.92 -19.12
C ASN A 9 11.50 17.68 -19.90
N LYS A 10 12.12 18.67 -19.25
CA LYS A 10 13.21 19.48 -19.82
C LYS A 10 14.60 18.98 -19.40
N LEU A 11 14.66 17.92 -18.60
CA LEU A 11 15.91 17.32 -18.18
C LEU A 11 16.45 16.43 -19.30
N ASN A 12 17.78 16.41 -19.44
CA ASN A 12 18.44 15.51 -20.38
C ASN A 12 18.35 14.06 -19.88
N ASP A 13 18.20 13.12 -20.81
CA ASP A 13 18.32 11.70 -20.50
C ASP A 13 19.73 11.36 -19.99
N SER A 14 19.78 10.38 -19.09
CA SER A 14 21.06 9.87 -18.60
C SER A 14 21.83 9.20 -19.73
N VAL A 15 23.06 9.65 -19.97
CA VAL A 15 23.99 9.03 -20.92
C VAL A 15 24.85 7.91 -20.28
N GLY A 16 24.44 7.42 -19.11
CA GLY A 16 25.16 6.37 -18.37
C GLY A 16 26.43 6.85 -17.65
N ALA A 17 26.67 8.17 -17.60
CA ALA A 17 27.78 8.75 -16.85
C ALA A 17 27.53 8.67 -15.34
N PHE A 18 28.63 8.65 -14.57
CA PHE A 18 28.55 8.78 -13.11
C PHE A 18 27.91 10.13 -12.75
N VAL A 19 26.84 10.08 -11.96
CA VAL A 19 26.16 11.27 -11.44
C VAL A 19 26.50 11.39 -9.96
N GLU A 20 27.16 12.48 -9.58
CA GLU A 20 27.30 12.83 -8.17
C GLU A 20 25.94 13.23 -7.61
N ILE A 21 25.48 12.51 -6.59
CA ILE A 21 24.19 12.77 -5.96
C ILE A 21 24.37 13.89 -4.94
N PRO A 22 23.68 15.04 -5.08
CA PRO A 22 23.81 16.16 -4.14
C PRO A 22 23.03 15.87 -2.85
N LYS A 23 23.58 14.97 -2.02
CA LYS A 23 22.92 14.46 -0.81
C LYS A 23 22.51 15.56 0.17
N ILE A 24 23.33 16.59 0.31
CA ILE A 24 23.08 17.74 1.20
C ILE A 24 21.87 18.54 0.70
N ASP A 25 21.82 18.84 -0.60
CA ASP A 25 20.71 19.60 -1.18
C ASP A 25 19.39 18.84 -1.12
N ILE A 26 19.44 17.52 -1.37
CA ILE A 26 18.27 16.63 -1.22
C ILE A 26 17.81 16.63 0.23
N LYS A 27 18.72 16.47 1.20
CA LYS A 27 18.40 16.52 2.63
C LYS A 27 17.75 17.85 3.02
N ASN A 28 18.30 18.97 2.55
CA ASN A 28 17.76 20.31 2.80
C ASN A 28 16.38 20.50 2.15
N LEU A 29 16.18 19.95 0.94
CA LEU A 29 14.87 19.94 0.29
C LEU A 29 13.84 19.13 1.09
N CYS A 30 14.21 17.94 1.56
CA CYS A 30 13.36 17.14 2.45
C CYS A 30 12.97 17.92 3.71
N MET A 31 13.92 18.58 4.37
CA MET A 31 13.65 19.38 5.57
C MET A 31 12.70 20.55 5.29
N ARG A 32 12.85 21.24 4.15
CA ARG A 32 11.90 22.30 3.76
C ARG A 32 10.47 21.80 3.63
N TYR A 33 10.26 20.62 3.05
CA TYR A 33 8.92 20.03 2.97
C TYR A 33 8.39 19.62 4.34
N VAL A 34 9.23 19.04 5.19
CA VAL A 34 8.85 18.67 6.56
C VAL A 34 8.44 19.91 7.36
N GLU A 35 9.23 20.99 7.31
CA GLU A 35 8.91 22.26 7.97
C GLU A 35 7.63 22.88 7.43
N TYR A 36 7.44 22.83 6.10
CA TYR A 36 6.19 23.27 5.47
C TYR A 36 4.99 22.50 6.02
N ILE A 37 5.07 21.17 6.11
CA ILE A 37 4.02 20.30 6.68
C ILE A 37 3.75 20.68 8.14
N PHE A 38 4.79 20.87 8.95
CA PHE A 38 4.64 21.25 10.36
C PHE A 38 4.06 22.66 10.55
N SER A 39 4.25 23.56 9.59
CA SER A 39 3.65 24.90 9.62
C SER A 39 2.17 24.93 9.23
N GLN A 40 1.64 23.87 8.63
CA GLN A 40 0.22 23.81 8.30
C GLN A 40 -0.61 23.72 9.58
N LYS A 41 -1.68 24.51 9.67
CA LYS A 41 -2.59 24.44 10.82
C LYS A 41 -3.26 23.08 10.85
N SER A 42 -3.27 22.44 12.01
CA SER A 42 -4.03 21.22 12.18
C SER A 42 -5.52 21.53 12.33
N THR A 43 -6.34 21.06 11.39
CA THR A 43 -7.81 21.13 11.46
C THR A 43 -8.37 19.82 11.99
N LYS A 44 -9.55 19.85 12.63
CA LYS A 44 -10.21 18.62 13.13
C LYS A 44 -10.47 17.59 12.02
N ASP A 45 -10.58 18.03 10.77
CA ASP A 45 -10.75 17.17 9.59
C ASP A 45 -9.48 16.39 9.21
N GLN A 46 -8.32 16.69 9.80
CA GLN A 46 -7.06 15.98 9.54
C GLN A 46 -6.94 14.65 10.30
N VAL A 47 -7.85 14.33 11.20
CA VAL A 47 -7.79 13.07 11.96
C VAL A 47 -8.24 11.88 11.10
N ASP A 48 -9.17 12.12 10.17
CA ASP A 48 -9.78 11.12 9.29
C ASP A 48 -8.89 10.78 8.08
N GLY A 49 -9.00 9.54 7.57
CA GLY A 49 -8.31 9.08 6.37
C GLY A 49 -6.97 8.39 6.59
N GLY A 50 -6.70 7.93 7.81
CA GLY A 50 -5.62 7.00 8.14
C GLY A 50 -4.22 7.48 7.72
N LEU A 51 -3.42 6.57 7.18
CA LEU A 51 -2.09 6.87 6.65
C LEU A 51 -2.13 7.62 5.31
N TYR A 52 -3.25 7.55 4.59
CA TYR A 52 -3.33 8.04 3.22
C TYR A 52 -3.48 9.57 3.15
N VAL A 53 -4.42 10.13 3.91
CA VAL A 53 -4.69 11.59 3.93
C VAL A 53 -4.78 12.17 5.34
N GLY A 54 -4.72 11.31 6.38
CA GLY A 54 -4.88 11.71 7.76
C GLY A 54 -3.57 11.98 8.51
N SER A 55 -3.72 12.39 9.76
CA SER A 55 -2.63 12.73 10.69
C SER A 55 -1.72 11.53 10.95
N SER A 56 -2.23 10.29 10.93
CA SER A 56 -1.40 9.09 11.00
C SER A 56 -0.36 9.03 9.88
N GLY A 57 -0.65 9.57 8.68
CA GLY A 57 0.31 9.65 7.57
C GLY A 57 1.48 10.58 7.88
N ILE A 58 1.21 11.73 8.52
CA ILE A 58 2.25 12.66 9.01
C ILE A 58 3.04 12.01 10.14
N GLY A 59 2.35 11.31 11.05
CA GLY A 59 2.96 10.53 12.11
C GLY A 59 3.92 9.47 11.56
N TYR A 60 3.51 8.77 10.50
CA TYR A 60 4.31 7.77 9.83
C TYR A 60 5.52 8.36 9.11
N MET A 61 5.37 9.50 8.42
CA MET A 61 6.50 10.25 7.85
C MET A 61 7.54 10.58 8.93
N CYS A 62 7.11 11.11 10.07
CA CYS A 62 8.01 11.46 11.17
C CYS A 62 8.71 10.22 11.73
N TYR A 63 7.97 9.12 11.95
CA TYR A 63 8.56 7.85 12.35
C TYR A 63 9.61 7.39 11.33
N TYR A 64 9.30 7.39 10.04
CA TYR A 64 10.24 6.97 9.00
C TYR A 64 11.52 7.81 9.00
N LEU A 65 11.41 9.14 9.09
CA LEU A 65 12.56 10.04 9.18
C LEU A 65 13.42 9.77 10.43
N SER A 66 12.79 9.47 11.57
CA SER A 66 13.51 9.14 12.80
C SER A 66 14.37 7.87 12.70
N GLN A 67 14.00 6.94 11.82
CA GLN A 67 14.74 5.70 11.58
C GLN A 67 15.81 5.85 10.48
N HIS A 68 15.81 6.97 9.75
CA HIS A 68 16.68 7.14 8.60
C HIS A 68 18.04 7.73 9.00
N GLN A 69 19.13 7.06 8.60
CA GLN A 69 20.50 7.39 9.00
C GLN A 69 20.91 8.86 8.76
N GLN A 70 20.35 9.50 7.72
CA GLN A 70 20.66 10.89 7.37
C GLN A 70 20.06 11.91 8.34
N PHE A 71 19.19 11.50 9.25
CA PHE A 71 18.45 12.38 10.17
C PHE A 71 18.63 11.99 11.64
N THR A 72 19.72 11.27 11.96
CA THR A 72 20.00 10.77 13.32
C THR A 72 20.02 11.91 14.34
N GLU A 73 20.49 13.09 13.96
CA GLU A 73 20.55 14.29 14.82
C GLU A 73 19.16 14.84 15.19
N LYS A 74 18.12 14.53 14.40
CA LYS A 74 16.72 14.92 14.65
C LYS A 74 15.85 13.76 15.08
N LYS A 75 16.44 12.59 15.37
CA LYS A 75 15.69 11.37 15.70
C LYS A 75 14.65 11.58 16.80
N GLN A 76 15.05 12.18 17.92
CA GLN A 76 14.16 12.40 19.06
C GLN A 76 13.02 13.38 18.71
N GLU A 77 13.33 14.49 18.06
CA GLU A 77 12.35 15.48 17.59
C GLU A 77 11.29 14.81 16.68
N PHE A 78 11.73 13.95 15.76
CA PHE A 78 10.83 13.23 14.88
C PHE A 78 9.97 12.19 15.59
N LEU A 79 10.50 11.49 16.59
CA LEU A 79 9.68 10.56 17.40
C LEU A 79 8.61 11.31 18.19
N GLU A 80 8.94 12.47 18.76
CA GLU A 80 7.99 13.33 19.49
C GLU A 80 6.91 13.90 18.57
N LYS A 81 7.29 14.36 17.38
CA LYS A 81 6.34 14.80 16.35
C LYS A 81 5.45 13.65 15.88
N SER A 82 6.02 12.47 15.68
CA SER A 82 5.26 11.27 15.34
C SER A 82 4.20 10.99 16.40
N LEU A 83 4.58 10.98 17.68
CA LEU A 83 3.64 10.78 18.79
C LEU A 83 2.53 11.83 18.82
N TYR A 84 2.86 13.10 18.60
CA TYR A 84 1.89 14.19 18.55
C TYR A 84 0.82 13.96 17.48
N TYR A 85 1.23 13.65 16.24
CA TYR A 85 0.30 13.43 15.13
C TYR A 85 -0.47 12.11 15.25
N MET A 86 0.14 11.06 15.80
CA MET A 86 -0.52 9.77 16.00
C MET A 86 -1.60 9.81 17.08
N LYS A 87 -1.44 10.64 18.13
CA LYS A 87 -2.35 10.64 19.29
C LYS A 87 -3.82 10.84 18.90
N GLN A 88 -4.11 11.84 18.07
CA GLN A 88 -5.49 12.13 17.66
C GLN A 88 -6.08 11.02 16.79
N SER A 89 -5.29 10.45 15.88
CA SER A 89 -5.74 9.35 15.04
C SER A 89 -5.94 8.05 15.82
N LEU A 90 -5.20 7.81 16.91
CA LEU A 90 -5.42 6.67 17.79
C LEU A 90 -6.74 6.78 18.57
N ASP A 91 -7.12 7.99 18.99
CA ASP A 91 -8.40 8.26 19.64
C ASP A 91 -9.60 8.06 18.66
N ASP A 92 -9.38 8.29 17.37
CA ASP A 92 -10.39 8.16 16.31
C ASP A 92 -10.49 6.75 15.70
N ALA A 93 -9.38 6.00 15.65
CA ALA A 93 -9.25 4.75 14.90
C ALA A 93 -10.32 3.70 15.23
N ASN A 94 -10.80 3.66 16.47
CA ASN A 94 -11.79 2.69 16.95
C ASN A 94 -13.20 3.26 17.11
N LEU A 95 -13.47 4.48 16.63
CA LEU A 95 -14.82 5.03 16.71
C LEU A 95 -15.81 4.17 15.87
N PRO A 96 -17.08 4.04 16.30
CA PRO A 96 -18.07 3.21 15.59
C PRO A 96 -18.24 3.54 14.11
N ARG A 97 -18.02 4.81 13.72
CA ARG A 97 -18.06 5.28 12.34
C ARG A 97 -16.99 4.65 11.42
N ASN A 98 -15.91 4.14 12.01
CA ASN A 98 -14.74 3.59 11.30
C ASN A 98 -14.75 2.06 11.27
N ARG A 99 -15.86 1.41 11.68
CA ARG A 99 -15.94 -0.05 11.83
C ARG A 99 -15.53 -0.81 10.57
N ASP A 100 -15.96 -0.36 9.40
CA ASP A 100 -15.68 -1.01 8.12
C ASP A 100 -14.24 -0.74 7.63
N MET A 101 -13.53 0.19 8.27
CA MET A 101 -12.15 0.57 7.96
C MET A 101 -11.16 0.06 9.01
N LEU A 102 -11.57 -0.74 9.99
CA LEU A 102 -10.66 -1.20 11.06
C LEU A 102 -9.49 -2.01 10.49
N SER A 103 -9.74 -2.88 9.51
CA SER A 103 -8.71 -3.68 8.84
C SER A 103 -7.89 -2.90 7.80
N ALA A 104 -8.34 -1.70 7.41
CA ALA A 104 -7.74 -0.93 6.34
C ALA A 104 -6.36 -0.40 6.77
N PHE A 105 -5.31 -0.75 6.02
CA PHE A 105 -3.97 -0.27 6.32
C PHE A 105 -3.78 1.20 5.92
N LEU A 106 -4.13 1.59 4.71
CA LEU A 106 -3.92 2.97 4.27
C LEU A 106 -4.99 3.92 4.81
N LEU A 107 -6.25 3.49 4.82
CA LEU A 107 -7.37 4.38 5.16
C LEU A 107 -7.89 4.28 6.59
N GLY A 108 -7.44 3.32 7.40
CA GLY A 108 -8.11 3.07 8.68
C GLY A 108 -7.23 2.60 9.83
N GLY A 109 -7.88 1.86 10.73
CA GLY A 109 -7.36 1.59 12.07
C GLY A 109 -6.06 0.78 12.05
N SER A 110 -5.99 -0.23 11.19
CA SER A 110 -4.85 -1.14 11.09
C SER A 110 -3.54 -0.39 10.80
N GLY A 111 -3.53 0.54 9.85
CA GLY A 111 -2.31 1.32 9.59
C GLY A 111 -1.90 2.18 10.77
N THR A 112 -2.87 2.82 11.41
CA THR A 112 -2.64 3.65 12.60
C THR A 112 -2.04 2.82 13.73
N TYR A 113 -2.58 1.64 14.03
CA TYR A 113 -2.03 0.76 15.05
C TYR A 113 -0.67 0.17 14.69
N ALA A 114 -0.44 -0.20 13.43
CA ALA A 114 0.84 -0.71 12.99
C ALA A 114 1.97 0.34 13.18
N VAL A 115 1.71 1.58 12.79
CA VAL A 115 2.66 2.70 12.98
C VAL A 115 2.82 3.03 14.45
N ALA A 116 1.75 3.01 15.24
CA ALA A 116 1.84 3.24 16.69
C ALA A 116 2.67 2.16 17.40
N ALA A 117 2.51 0.88 17.04
CA ALA A 117 3.33 -0.20 17.57
C ALA A 117 4.81 0.04 17.27
N ALA A 118 5.14 0.37 16.02
CA ALA A 118 6.49 0.68 15.57
C ALA A 118 7.09 1.90 16.30
N LEU A 119 6.32 2.97 16.45
CA LEU A 119 6.71 4.19 17.15
C LEU A 119 7.00 3.92 18.64
N MET A 120 6.12 3.19 19.33
CA MET A 120 6.30 2.85 20.73
C MET A 120 7.55 1.99 20.94
N LYS A 121 7.84 1.05 20.03
CA LYS A 121 9.09 0.29 20.05
C LYS A 121 10.30 1.21 19.92
N ALA A 122 10.28 2.16 18.98
CA ALA A 122 11.38 3.10 18.77
C ALA A 122 11.60 4.06 19.96
N LEU A 123 10.57 4.29 20.77
CA LEU A 123 10.61 5.07 22.01
C LEU A 123 11.01 4.25 23.24
N GLY A 124 11.28 2.94 23.12
CA GLY A 124 11.58 2.07 24.26
C GLY A 124 10.37 1.82 25.17
N LYS A 125 9.17 1.79 24.59
CA LYS A 125 7.89 1.57 25.28
C LYS A 125 7.27 0.24 24.83
N GLU A 126 7.93 -0.87 25.17
CA GLU A 126 7.61 -2.21 24.68
C GLU A 126 6.19 -2.65 25.07
N LYS A 127 5.73 -2.29 26.27
CA LYS A 127 4.37 -2.62 26.72
C LYS A 127 3.31 -1.94 25.86
N GLU A 128 3.45 -0.63 25.60
CA GLU A 128 2.53 0.14 24.74
C GLU A 128 2.60 -0.37 23.29
N SER A 129 3.82 -0.67 22.81
CA SER A 129 4.04 -1.29 21.51
C SER A 129 3.28 -2.60 21.34
N GLY A 130 3.36 -3.49 22.34
CA GLY A 130 2.66 -4.76 22.35
C GLY A 130 1.14 -4.61 22.31
N VAL A 131 0.57 -3.61 23.00
CA VAL A 131 -0.88 -3.34 22.96
C VAL A 131 -1.33 -2.98 21.54
N TYR A 132 -0.65 -2.04 20.89
CA TYR A 132 -1.02 -1.64 19.52
C TYR A 132 -0.78 -2.75 18.50
N LEU A 133 0.26 -3.56 18.69
CA LEU A 133 0.50 -4.73 17.85
C LEU A 133 -0.64 -5.74 17.96
N GLN A 134 -1.09 -6.07 19.18
CA GLN A 134 -2.20 -6.99 19.38
C GLN A 134 -3.51 -6.44 18.82
N GLN A 135 -3.72 -5.11 18.90
CA GLN A 135 -4.87 -4.47 18.28
C GLN A 135 -4.88 -4.68 16.76
N TYR A 136 -3.74 -4.49 16.10
CA TYR A 136 -3.59 -4.76 14.67
C TYR A 136 -3.88 -6.24 14.32
N ILE A 137 -3.31 -7.18 15.08
CA ILE A 137 -3.49 -8.62 14.85
C ILE A 137 -4.97 -9.00 15.00
N SER A 138 -5.67 -8.44 15.99
CA SER A 138 -7.09 -8.73 16.23
C SER A 138 -8.02 -8.38 15.06
N PHE A 139 -7.61 -7.45 14.19
CA PHE A 139 -8.40 -7.09 13.00
C PHE A 139 -8.23 -8.09 11.85
N GLY A 140 -7.22 -8.97 11.90
CA GLY A 140 -7.01 -9.98 10.86
C GLY A 140 -8.16 -10.98 10.77
N ASP A 141 -8.78 -11.34 11.91
CA ASP A 141 -9.91 -12.27 11.95
C ASP A 141 -11.13 -11.74 11.18
N MET A 142 -11.29 -10.40 11.11
CA MET A 142 -12.37 -9.77 10.35
C MET A 142 -12.21 -9.97 8.84
N CYS A 143 -10.96 -10.09 8.37
CA CYS A 143 -10.64 -10.20 6.95
C CYS A 143 -10.76 -11.62 6.39
N VAL A 144 -11.03 -12.62 7.25
CA VAL A 144 -11.08 -14.04 6.86
C VAL A 144 -12.28 -14.34 5.96
N ASP A 145 -13.42 -13.70 6.20
CA ASP A 145 -14.59 -13.85 5.33
C ASP A 145 -14.27 -13.26 3.93
N PRO A 146 -14.37 -14.06 2.84
CA PRO A 146 -14.15 -13.58 1.48
C PRO A 146 -14.92 -12.31 1.11
N ASP A 147 -16.06 -12.02 1.75
CA ASP A 147 -16.92 -10.88 1.44
C ASP A 147 -17.15 -9.91 2.62
N TYR A 148 -16.19 -9.81 3.56
CA TYR A 148 -16.37 -9.06 4.81
C TYR A 148 -16.73 -7.56 4.66
N LEU A 149 -16.40 -6.92 3.52
CA LEU A 149 -16.79 -5.53 3.23
C LEU A 149 -17.97 -5.42 2.25
N GLY A 150 -18.40 -6.52 1.62
CA GLY A 150 -19.34 -6.52 0.49
C GLY A 150 -18.76 -5.91 -0.82
N ILE A 151 -17.85 -4.94 -0.72
CA ILE A 151 -17.20 -4.25 -1.83
C ILE A 151 -15.74 -3.98 -1.47
N GLY A 152 -14.78 -4.47 -2.27
CA GLY A 152 -13.36 -4.15 -2.07
C GLY A 152 -12.64 -4.94 -0.99
N SER A 153 -13.17 -6.10 -0.58
CA SER A 153 -12.57 -6.96 0.45
C SER A 153 -11.11 -7.38 0.17
N ASP A 154 -10.60 -7.20 -1.05
CA ASP A 154 -9.26 -7.66 -1.44
C ASP A 154 -8.26 -6.56 -1.78
N GLU A 155 -8.68 -5.33 -2.06
CA GLU A 155 -7.78 -4.31 -2.60
C GLU A 155 -6.86 -3.67 -1.54
N LEU A 156 -5.99 -2.73 -1.96
CA LEU A 156 -4.89 -2.25 -1.12
C LEU A 156 -5.31 -1.21 -0.08
N LEU A 157 -6.30 -0.36 -0.36
CA LEU A 157 -6.60 0.77 0.51
C LEU A 157 -7.40 0.36 1.75
N VAL A 158 -8.32 -0.59 1.60
CA VAL A 158 -9.27 -1.06 2.61
C VAL A 158 -9.28 -2.59 2.79
N GLY A 159 -8.91 -3.34 1.76
CA GLY A 159 -9.03 -4.79 1.71
C GLY A 159 -7.88 -5.61 2.32
N ARG A 160 -7.92 -6.93 2.06
CA ARG A 160 -6.92 -7.91 2.48
C ARG A 160 -5.51 -7.59 2.00
N ALA A 161 -5.33 -7.09 0.77
CA ALA A 161 -4.00 -6.69 0.29
C ALA A 161 -3.43 -5.54 1.15
N GLY A 162 -4.28 -4.59 1.56
CA GLY A 162 -3.91 -3.56 2.52
C GLY A 162 -3.46 -4.14 3.85
N TYR A 163 -4.26 -5.03 4.44
CA TYR A 163 -3.90 -5.70 5.69
C TYR A 163 -2.56 -6.42 5.56
N LEU A 164 -2.39 -7.27 4.54
CA LEU A 164 -1.14 -8.00 4.29
C LEU A 164 0.08 -7.07 4.10
N CYS A 165 -0.10 -5.88 3.50
CA CYS A 165 0.95 -4.86 3.44
C CYS A 165 1.41 -4.43 4.84
N GLY A 166 0.47 -4.25 5.77
CA GLY A 166 0.75 -3.97 7.17
C GLY A 166 1.51 -5.10 7.88
N VAL A 167 1.23 -6.36 7.53
CA VAL A 167 1.96 -7.52 8.07
C VAL A 167 3.43 -7.44 7.69
N LEU A 168 3.73 -7.18 6.41
CA LEU A 168 5.10 -7.03 5.92
C LEU A 168 5.82 -5.85 6.60
N PHE A 169 5.11 -4.73 6.79
CA PHE A 169 5.64 -3.58 7.52
C PHE A 169 6.02 -3.95 8.96
N LEU A 170 5.16 -4.66 9.70
CA LEU A 170 5.43 -5.10 11.06
C LEU A 170 6.54 -6.15 11.12
N GLN A 171 6.54 -7.13 10.22
CA GLN A 171 7.59 -8.16 10.16
C GLN A 171 8.98 -7.56 9.96
N LYS A 172 9.10 -6.48 9.17
CA LYS A 172 10.36 -5.75 9.00
C LYS A 172 10.89 -5.13 10.30
N ILE A 173 10.00 -4.79 11.24
CA ILE A 173 10.33 -4.06 12.47
C ILE A 173 10.47 -5.00 13.68
N PHE A 174 9.66 -6.04 13.73
CA PHE A 174 9.53 -6.94 14.88
C PHE A 174 10.05 -8.35 14.61
N GLY A 175 10.36 -8.69 13.36
CA GLY A 175 10.71 -10.05 12.93
C GLY A 175 9.54 -10.81 12.32
N SER A 176 9.84 -11.86 11.58
CA SER A 176 8.86 -12.62 10.77
C SER A 176 7.75 -13.28 11.59
N GLU A 177 8.00 -13.61 12.85
CA GLU A 177 7.07 -14.34 13.74
C GLU A 177 6.05 -13.43 14.43
N VAL A 178 6.09 -12.11 14.17
CA VAL A 178 5.25 -11.13 14.88
C VAL A 178 3.75 -11.31 14.61
N VAL A 179 3.37 -11.80 13.43
CA VAL A 179 1.99 -12.16 13.07
C VAL A 179 1.94 -13.69 12.88
N PRO A 180 0.92 -14.39 13.43
CA PRO A 180 0.80 -15.83 13.26
C PRO A 180 0.76 -16.25 11.79
N GLU A 181 1.62 -17.19 11.40
CA GLU A 181 1.69 -17.68 10.02
C GLU A 181 0.34 -18.26 9.54
N GLN A 182 -0.39 -18.93 10.43
CA GLN A 182 -1.73 -19.46 10.12
C GLN A 182 -2.71 -18.37 9.69
N LEU A 183 -2.66 -17.18 10.32
CA LEU A 183 -3.50 -16.05 9.93
C LEU A 183 -3.11 -15.56 8.54
N ILE A 184 -1.81 -15.42 8.27
CA ILE A 184 -1.30 -15.00 6.95
C ILE A 184 -1.76 -15.99 5.86
N ASP A 185 -1.55 -17.30 6.08
CA ASP A 185 -1.94 -18.35 5.14
C ASP A 185 -3.47 -18.34 4.89
N THR A 186 -4.26 -18.07 5.93
CA THR A 186 -5.73 -17.97 5.84
C THR A 186 -6.13 -16.76 4.97
N LEU A 187 -5.54 -15.60 5.20
CA LEU A 187 -5.85 -14.38 4.44
C LEU A 187 -5.41 -14.49 2.97
N CYS A 188 -4.22 -15.01 2.70
CA CYS A 188 -3.76 -15.27 1.34
C CYS A 188 -4.69 -16.27 0.63
N THR A 189 -5.12 -17.33 1.32
CA THR A 189 -6.08 -18.30 0.78
C THR A 189 -7.43 -17.65 0.47
N ALA A 190 -7.96 -16.82 1.38
CA ALA A 190 -9.21 -16.11 1.19
C ALA A 190 -9.17 -15.18 -0.04
N THR A 191 -8.07 -14.42 -0.20
CA THR A 191 -7.85 -13.57 -1.39
C THR A 191 -7.83 -14.37 -2.68
N VAL A 192 -7.13 -15.49 -2.72
CA VAL A 192 -7.11 -16.33 -3.93
C VAL A 192 -8.50 -16.90 -4.23
N GLN A 193 -9.20 -17.40 -3.21
CA GLN A 193 -10.53 -17.98 -3.38
C GLN A 193 -11.57 -16.96 -3.86
N SER A 194 -11.56 -15.75 -3.31
CA SER A 194 -12.46 -14.68 -3.75
C SER A 194 -12.17 -14.30 -5.22
N GLY A 195 -10.90 -14.16 -5.59
CA GLY A 195 -10.47 -13.82 -6.94
C GLY A 195 -10.85 -14.87 -7.99
N VAL A 196 -10.64 -16.16 -7.68
CA VAL A 196 -11.04 -17.27 -8.56
C VAL A 196 -12.57 -17.30 -8.73
N LYS A 197 -13.30 -17.14 -7.62
CA LYS A 197 -14.78 -17.15 -7.63
C LYS A 197 -15.32 -16.01 -8.49
N TYR A 198 -14.77 -14.81 -8.31
CA TYR A 198 -15.17 -13.62 -9.06
C TYR A 198 -14.83 -13.77 -10.56
N ALA A 199 -13.60 -14.17 -10.90
CA ALA A 199 -13.19 -14.40 -12.28
C ALA A 199 -14.09 -15.40 -13.01
N LYS A 200 -14.42 -16.54 -12.37
CA LYS A 200 -15.33 -17.55 -12.93
C LYS A 200 -16.75 -17.00 -13.14
N ARG A 201 -17.28 -16.29 -12.14
CA ARG A 201 -18.64 -15.71 -12.20
C ARG A 201 -18.78 -14.72 -13.35
N ASN A 202 -17.77 -13.86 -13.54
CA ASN A 202 -17.79 -12.80 -14.55
C ASN A 202 -17.15 -13.22 -15.88
N ARG A 203 -16.70 -14.47 -16.01
CA ARG A 203 -16.01 -15.00 -17.20
C ARG A 203 -14.79 -14.16 -17.58
N SER A 204 -14.05 -13.69 -16.57
CA SER A 204 -12.82 -12.91 -16.78
C SER A 204 -11.80 -13.76 -17.54
N PRO A 205 -11.07 -13.19 -18.51
CA PRO A 205 -9.95 -13.87 -19.16
C PRO A 205 -8.74 -14.05 -18.23
N CYS A 206 -8.69 -13.31 -17.12
CA CYS A 206 -7.67 -13.45 -16.09
C CYS A 206 -8.11 -14.47 -15.04
N PRO A 207 -7.25 -15.42 -14.62
CA PRO A 207 -7.63 -16.45 -13.66
C PRO A 207 -8.01 -15.93 -12.26
N LEU A 208 -7.46 -14.78 -11.87
CA LEU A 208 -7.88 -14.01 -10.69
C LEU A 208 -8.36 -12.64 -11.15
N MET A 209 -9.54 -12.24 -10.69
CA MET A 209 -10.06 -10.89 -10.94
C MET A 209 -10.88 -10.42 -9.73
N TYR A 210 -10.95 -9.10 -9.55
CA TYR A 210 -11.59 -8.46 -8.42
C TYR A 210 -12.27 -7.18 -8.89
N ALA A 211 -13.23 -6.69 -8.11
CA ALA A 211 -13.83 -5.39 -8.37
C ALA A 211 -13.96 -4.56 -7.10
N TYR A 212 -13.93 -3.25 -7.29
CA TYR A 212 -14.22 -2.25 -6.30
C TYR A 212 -15.24 -1.28 -6.88
N TYR A 213 -16.40 -1.14 -6.22
CA TYR A 213 -17.57 -0.41 -6.76
C TYR A 213 -17.91 -0.80 -8.21
N GLU A 214 -18.04 -2.10 -8.46
CA GLU A 214 -18.38 -2.69 -9.77
C GLU A 214 -17.29 -2.57 -10.86
N GLU A 215 -16.22 -1.83 -10.60
CA GLU A 215 -15.12 -1.63 -11.54
C GLU A 215 -13.98 -2.65 -11.33
N GLU A 216 -13.59 -3.34 -12.40
CA GLU A 216 -12.43 -4.25 -12.44
C GLU A 216 -11.13 -3.44 -12.63
N TYR A 217 -10.63 -2.84 -11.54
CA TYR A 217 -9.38 -2.07 -11.58
C TYR A 217 -8.16 -2.96 -11.81
N LEU A 218 -7.20 -2.44 -12.59
CA LEU A 218 -5.94 -3.12 -12.89
C LEU A 218 -4.75 -2.55 -12.11
N GLY A 219 -4.85 -1.29 -11.65
CA GLY A 219 -3.75 -0.57 -10.99
C GLY A 219 -3.46 -0.98 -9.53
N ALA A 220 -2.56 -0.25 -8.85
CA ALA A 220 -2.10 -0.62 -7.51
C ALA A 220 -3.02 -0.17 -6.36
N ALA A 221 -3.86 0.84 -6.56
CA ALA A 221 -4.75 1.29 -5.47
C ALA A 221 -5.86 0.27 -5.23
N HIS A 222 -6.73 0.09 -6.22
CA HIS A 222 -7.95 -0.70 -6.08
C HIS A 222 -7.95 -2.01 -6.86
N GLY A 223 -6.83 -2.31 -7.53
CA GLY A 223 -6.83 -3.26 -8.63
C GLY A 223 -5.99 -4.51 -8.42
N LEU A 224 -6.08 -5.36 -9.45
CA LEU A 224 -5.39 -6.64 -9.52
C LEU A 224 -3.89 -6.52 -9.22
N SER A 225 -3.26 -5.40 -9.58
CA SER A 225 -1.81 -5.32 -9.49
C SER A 225 -1.26 -5.43 -8.06
N SER A 226 -1.80 -4.63 -7.13
CA SER A 226 -1.33 -4.68 -5.73
C SER A 226 -1.72 -5.98 -5.04
N ILE A 227 -2.85 -6.57 -5.41
CA ILE A 227 -3.31 -7.85 -4.86
C ILE A 227 -2.29 -8.95 -5.20
N LEU A 228 -1.90 -9.07 -6.47
CA LEU A 228 -0.88 -10.04 -6.87
C LEU A 228 0.48 -9.72 -6.23
N GLN A 229 0.85 -8.44 -6.13
CA GLN A 229 2.10 -8.04 -5.47
C GLN A 229 2.13 -8.47 -4.00
N MET A 230 1.01 -8.35 -3.29
CA MET A 230 0.91 -8.80 -1.91
C MET A 230 1.02 -10.32 -1.81
N LEU A 231 0.32 -11.09 -2.65
CA LEU A 231 0.46 -12.55 -2.68
C LEU A 231 1.90 -13.00 -2.97
N LEU A 232 2.58 -12.35 -3.92
CA LEU A 232 4.00 -12.60 -4.25
C LEU A 232 4.96 -12.29 -3.10
N SER A 233 4.54 -11.46 -2.15
CA SER A 233 5.36 -11.05 -1.00
C SER A 233 5.36 -12.08 0.15
N PHE A 234 4.60 -13.18 0.04
CA PHE A 234 4.56 -14.28 1.01
C PHE A 234 5.09 -15.60 0.41
N PRO A 235 6.41 -15.76 0.26
CA PRO A 235 6.99 -16.92 -0.41
C PRO A 235 6.72 -18.25 0.32
N SER A 236 6.62 -18.26 1.65
CA SER A 236 6.27 -19.46 2.42
C SER A 236 4.88 -19.99 2.06
N PHE A 237 3.93 -19.10 1.80
CA PHE A 237 2.59 -19.46 1.35
C PHE A 237 2.63 -20.07 -0.06
N LEU A 238 3.35 -19.44 -0.99
CA LEU A 238 3.47 -19.92 -2.38
C LEU A 238 4.18 -21.27 -2.47
N GLN A 239 5.22 -21.50 -1.67
CA GLN A 239 5.90 -22.80 -1.60
C GLN A 239 4.97 -23.93 -1.17
N LYS A 240 4.00 -23.65 -0.28
CA LYS A 240 2.95 -24.61 0.13
C LYS A 240 1.85 -24.77 -0.94
N ARG A 241 1.73 -23.82 -1.88
CA ARG A 241 0.65 -23.68 -2.85
C ARG A 241 1.19 -23.41 -4.27
N PRO A 242 1.90 -24.37 -4.88
CA PRO A 242 2.43 -24.20 -6.24
C PRO A 242 1.33 -24.00 -7.29
N ASP A 243 0.11 -24.48 -7.02
CA ASP A 243 -1.08 -24.21 -7.83
C ASP A 243 -1.42 -22.70 -7.88
N VAL A 244 -1.26 -22.02 -6.75
CA VAL A 244 -1.51 -20.57 -6.64
C VAL A 244 -0.37 -19.77 -7.27
N GLU A 245 0.88 -20.21 -7.13
CA GLU A 245 2.01 -19.57 -7.79
C GLU A 245 1.84 -19.55 -9.31
N GLN A 246 1.46 -20.70 -9.90
CA GLN A 246 1.17 -20.80 -11.33
C GLN A 246 -0.01 -19.90 -11.73
N LEU A 247 -1.06 -19.86 -10.92
CA LEU A 247 -2.23 -18.99 -11.15
C LEU A 247 -1.83 -17.50 -11.16
N ILE A 248 -1.01 -17.07 -10.20
CA ILE A 248 -0.49 -15.69 -10.14
C ILE A 248 0.35 -15.39 -11.39
N LYS A 249 1.18 -16.33 -11.83
CA LYS A 249 1.98 -16.17 -13.04
C LYS A 249 1.09 -15.93 -14.27
N GLU A 250 0.02 -16.70 -14.43
CA GLU A 250 -0.94 -16.52 -15.53
C GLU A 250 -1.64 -15.14 -15.47
N CYS A 251 -1.97 -14.66 -14.27
CA CYS A 251 -2.51 -13.31 -14.09
C CYS A 251 -1.50 -12.22 -14.47
N VAL A 252 -0.22 -12.39 -14.11
CA VAL A 252 0.86 -11.48 -14.51
C VAL A 252 1.01 -11.50 -16.03
N ASP A 253 1.07 -12.68 -16.65
CA ASP A 253 1.15 -12.83 -18.11
C ASP A 253 -0.02 -12.11 -18.79
N TYR A 254 -1.25 -12.26 -18.28
CA TYR A 254 -2.42 -11.51 -18.75
C TYR A 254 -2.22 -9.99 -18.68
N ILE A 255 -1.82 -9.44 -17.52
CA ILE A 255 -1.56 -7.99 -17.37
C ILE A 255 -0.49 -7.51 -18.35
N LEU A 256 0.54 -8.33 -18.62
CA LEU A 256 1.59 -7.98 -19.59
C LEU A 256 1.02 -7.82 -21.01
N THR A 257 0.00 -8.59 -21.39
CA THR A 257 -0.67 -8.45 -22.70
C THR A 257 -1.45 -7.14 -22.85
N LEU A 258 -1.80 -6.48 -21.74
CA LEU A 258 -2.58 -5.23 -21.73
C LEU A 258 -1.72 -3.98 -21.96
N GLN A 259 -0.42 -4.12 -22.25
CA GLN A 259 0.45 -2.98 -22.50
C GLN A 259 0.00 -2.22 -23.76
N THR A 260 -0.24 -0.93 -23.61
CA THR A 260 -0.60 -0.04 -24.72
C THR A 260 0.62 0.26 -25.59
N ALA A 261 0.40 0.81 -26.79
CA ALA A 261 1.48 1.23 -27.68
C ALA A 261 2.39 2.33 -27.07
N SER A 262 1.89 3.11 -26.11
CA SER A 262 2.68 4.09 -25.34
C SER A 262 3.54 3.45 -24.25
N GLY A 263 3.44 2.13 -24.06
CA GLY A 263 4.07 1.41 -22.95
C GLY A 263 3.29 1.51 -21.64
N ASN A 264 2.13 2.17 -21.63
CA ASN A 264 1.26 2.35 -20.49
C ASN A 264 0.29 1.17 -20.30
N PHE A 265 -0.58 1.24 -19.29
CA PHE A 265 -1.59 0.24 -18.97
C PHE A 265 -2.95 0.89 -18.75
N PRO A 266 -4.04 0.23 -19.15
CA PRO A 266 -5.39 0.67 -18.83
C PRO A 266 -5.62 0.70 -17.32
N SER A 267 -6.48 1.62 -16.86
CA SER A 267 -6.75 1.78 -15.43
C SER A 267 -7.67 0.68 -14.87
N SER A 268 -8.60 0.22 -15.70
CA SER A 268 -9.58 -0.86 -15.47
C SER A 268 -9.79 -1.67 -16.75
N VAL A 269 -10.48 -2.81 -16.64
CA VAL A 269 -10.80 -3.68 -17.79
C VAL A 269 -11.63 -2.96 -18.85
N ASP A 270 -12.55 -2.07 -18.46
CA ASP A 270 -13.37 -1.27 -19.39
C ASP A 270 -12.56 -0.37 -20.33
N GLU A 271 -11.37 0.05 -19.90
CA GLU A 271 -10.46 0.87 -20.72
C GLU A 271 -9.67 0.05 -21.75
N ILE A 272 -9.75 -1.28 -21.73
CA ILE A 272 -9.13 -2.14 -22.76
C ILE A 272 -9.83 -1.92 -24.10
N ASP A 273 -11.16 -1.96 -24.12
CA ASP A 273 -11.97 -1.77 -25.33
C ASP A 273 -12.17 -0.29 -25.68
N LYS A 274 -12.15 0.58 -24.66
CA LYS A 274 -12.35 2.03 -24.80
C LYS A 274 -11.18 2.80 -24.21
N PRO A 275 -10.01 2.77 -24.85
CA PRO A 275 -8.81 3.38 -24.30
C PRO A 275 -8.95 4.90 -24.20
N ARG A 276 -8.37 5.46 -23.14
CA ARG A 276 -8.25 6.92 -23.00
C ARG A 276 -7.37 7.49 -24.11
N PRO A 277 -7.63 8.72 -24.58
CA PRO A 277 -6.68 9.44 -25.42
C PRO A 277 -5.34 9.63 -24.71
N ILE A 278 -4.23 9.57 -25.46
CA ILE A 278 -2.85 9.68 -24.93
C ILE A 278 -2.68 10.92 -24.02
N GLN A 279 -3.25 12.07 -24.40
CA GLN A 279 -3.18 13.30 -23.61
C GLN A 279 -3.87 13.23 -22.22
N HIS A 280 -4.70 12.21 -22.02
CA HIS A 280 -5.50 11.98 -20.81
C HIS A 280 -5.16 10.64 -20.14
N GLU A 281 -4.10 9.97 -20.58
CA GLU A 281 -3.58 8.77 -19.93
C GLU A 281 -3.29 9.02 -18.45
N LEU A 282 -3.54 8.00 -17.64
CA LEU A 282 -3.17 8.00 -16.23
C LEU A 282 -1.78 7.38 -16.12
N VAL A 283 -0.84 8.14 -15.56
CA VAL A 283 0.53 7.70 -15.29
C VAL A 283 0.80 7.93 -13.81
N HIS A 284 0.11 7.18 -12.97
CA HIS A 284 0.09 7.35 -11.52
C HIS A 284 0.50 6.07 -10.81
N TRP A 285 0.85 6.18 -9.52
CA TRP A 285 1.08 4.99 -8.69
C TRP A 285 -0.20 4.12 -8.59
N CYS A 286 -1.37 4.73 -8.59
CA CYS A 286 -2.66 4.05 -8.47
C CYS A 286 -3.15 3.43 -9.79
N HIS A 287 -2.78 4.00 -10.94
CA HIS A 287 -3.25 3.60 -12.27
C HIS A 287 -2.19 3.87 -13.35
N GLY A 288 -1.97 2.90 -14.24
CA GLY A 288 -1.01 2.99 -15.35
C GLY A 288 0.37 2.40 -15.06
N ALA A 289 1.34 2.71 -15.92
CA ALA A 289 2.69 2.13 -15.94
C ALA A 289 3.47 2.17 -14.63
N PRO A 290 3.40 3.23 -13.78
CA PRO A 290 4.17 3.25 -12.54
C PRO A 290 3.87 2.08 -11.60
N VAL A 291 2.70 1.43 -11.75
CA VAL A 291 2.32 0.21 -11.04
C VAL A 291 3.26 -0.97 -11.32
N LYS A 292 3.83 -1.07 -12.53
CA LYS A 292 4.66 -2.21 -12.96
C LYS A 292 6.01 -2.34 -12.26
N PHE A 293 6.53 -1.27 -11.66
CA PHE A 293 7.86 -1.31 -11.03
C PHE A 293 7.95 -2.28 -9.84
N TYR A 294 6.82 -2.80 -9.34
CA TYR A 294 6.81 -3.81 -8.29
C TYR A 294 7.05 -5.26 -8.78
N TYR A 295 6.57 -5.62 -9.98
CA TYR A 295 6.72 -6.98 -10.53
C TYR A 295 8.12 -7.26 -11.09
N GLY A 296 8.73 -6.28 -11.76
CA GLY A 296 10.03 -6.44 -12.42
C GLY A 296 11.22 -6.55 -11.45
N ILE A 297 11.02 -6.25 -10.16
CA ILE A 297 12.06 -6.30 -9.11
C ILE A 297 11.96 -7.59 -8.29
N SER A 298 10.85 -8.34 -8.39
CA SER A 298 10.75 -9.69 -7.83
C SER A 298 11.55 -10.66 -8.72
N ASN A 299 12.87 -10.67 -8.52
CA ASN A 299 13.86 -11.50 -9.22
C ASN A 299 13.71 -13.03 -8.98
N LYS A 300 12.49 -13.54 -8.78
CA LYS A 300 12.21 -14.94 -8.47
C LYS A 300 11.27 -15.66 -9.45
N LEU A 301 10.81 -15.00 -10.52
CA LEU A 301 10.01 -15.64 -11.58
C LEU A 301 10.84 -15.94 -12.85
N LYS A 302 12.08 -16.42 -12.69
CA LYS A 302 12.89 -17.00 -13.77
C LYS A 302 13.15 -18.47 -13.50
#